data_AF-A0A6A8M2B2-F1
#
_entry.id   AF-A0A6A8M2B2-F1
#
_cell.length_a   1.000
_cell.length_b   1.000
_cell.length_c   1.000
_cell.angle_alpha   90.00
_cell.angle_beta   90.00
_cell.angle_gamma   90.00
#
_symmetry.space_group_name_H-M   'P 1'
#
loop_
_entity.id
_entity.type
_entity.pdbx_description
1 polymer ?
#
loop_
_entity_poly.entity_id
_entity_poly.type
_entity_poly.pdbx_seq_one_letter_code
_entity_poly.pdbx_strand_id
1 'polypeptide(L)'
;MVTRSRAGLPAGSTLLQNRERGIPPGSFRKMSAGDQQNVLDEAMATERGITSKRHSARGSKVDMDIVKSDGYAAKFSKLDMPRDAVKSLHESAVAMLTHRSGSELEDLVLVSRSSGKVVARSTSGTVPFETARNAEVERAISSHPRGDLISVHNHPTNIPPTGSDFASAGYNGYGCGLVALHNGEVYYYKVGEVPFLGKSFDKKVSEKVKMGLDEYDAIIEVMRAYERSHGIKWEKL
;
A
#
# COMPACT_ATOMS: atom_id res chain seq x y z
N MET A 1 40.41 -33.56 -6.99
CA MET A 1 39.34 -34.16 -7.82
C MET A 1 38.57 -35.09 -6.90
N VAL A 2 37.31 -34.90 -6.54
CA VAL A 2 36.12 -34.68 -7.38
C VAL A 2 35.07 -33.86 -6.61
N THR A 3 34.38 -33.05 -7.39
CA THR A 3 33.29 -32.09 -7.16
C THR A 3 32.05 -32.62 -6.41
N ARG A 4 31.48 -31.82 -5.50
CA ARG A 4 30.06 -31.96 -5.11
C ARG A 4 29.20 -31.04 -5.98
N SER A 5 28.37 -31.68 -6.80
CA SER A 5 27.34 -31.07 -7.64
C SER A 5 26.12 -30.65 -6.82
N ARG A 6 25.47 -29.57 -7.27
CA ARG A 6 24.17 -29.07 -6.81
C ARG A 6 23.07 -30.10 -7.06
N ALA A 7 22.22 -30.33 -6.07
CA ALA A 7 20.90 -30.95 -6.28
C ALA A 7 19.82 -29.91 -5.93
N GLY A 8 19.02 -29.55 -6.93
CA GLY A 8 17.88 -28.65 -6.79
C GLY A 8 16.75 -29.29 -5.98
N LEU A 9 16.05 -28.47 -5.21
CA LEU A 9 14.79 -28.84 -4.58
C LEU A 9 13.69 -28.94 -5.65
N PRO A 10 12.88 -30.02 -5.65
CA PRO A 10 11.86 -30.21 -6.68
C PRO A 10 10.68 -29.27 -6.47
N ALA A 11 10.26 -28.64 -7.57
CA ALA A 11 8.98 -27.94 -7.69
C ALA A 11 7.83 -28.96 -7.56
N GLY A 12 7.37 -29.22 -6.34
CA GLY A 12 6.29 -30.18 -6.10
C GLY A 12 5.59 -30.11 -4.73
N SER A 13 6.04 -29.25 -3.81
CA SER A 13 5.56 -29.29 -2.42
C SER A 13 4.18 -28.65 -2.20
N THR A 14 3.71 -27.77 -3.08
CA THR A 14 2.47 -26.99 -2.84
C THR A 14 1.20 -27.75 -3.25
N LEU A 15 1.29 -28.64 -4.24
CA LEU A 15 0.14 -29.43 -4.73
C LEU A 15 -0.26 -30.54 -3.75
N LEU A 16 0.70 -31.10 -3.02
CA LEU A 16 0.47 -32.16 -2.03
C LEU A 16 -0.21 -31.63 -0.76
N GLN A 17 0.16 -30.44 -0.28
CA GLN A 17 -0.47 -29.84 0.91
C GLN A 17 -1.94 -29.43 0.70
N ASN A 18 -2.35 -29.17 -0.54
CA ASN A 18 -3.73 -28.80 -0.85
C ASN A 18 -4.68 -30.01 -0.93
N ARG A 19 -4.17 -31.22 -1.20
CA ARG A 19 -4.97 -32.45 -1.19
C ARG A 19 -5.34 -32.90 0.22
N GLU A 20 -4.45 -32.71 1.19
CA GLU A 20 -4.68 -33.09 2.60
C GLU A 20 -5.75 -32.22 3.28
N ARG A 21 -6.09 -31.05 2.72
CA ARG A 21 -7.15 -30.15 3.23
C ARG A 21 -8.48 -30.26 2.48
N GLY A 22 -8.62 -31.22 1.56
CA GLY A 22 -9.87 -31.46 0.84
C GLY A 22 -10.34 -30.30 -0.05
N ILE A 23 -9.45 -29.36 -0.42
CA ILE A 23 -9.80 -28.22 -1.28
C ILE A 23 -9.62 -28.65 -2.75
N PRO A 24 -10.70 -28.81 -3.54
CA PRO A 24 -10.57 -29.26 -4.92
C PRO A 24 -9.83 -28.21 -5.77
N PRO A 25 -8.92 -28.63 -6.68
CA PRO A 25 -8.26 -27.72 -7.60
C PRO A 25 -9.30 -27.09 -8.52
N GLY A 26 -9.47 -25.76 -8.43
CA GLY A 26 -10.49 -24.99 -9.15
C GLY A 26 -11.55 -24.32 -8.27
N SER A 27 -11.45 -24.37 -6.94
CA SER A 27 -12.47 -23.79 -6.04
C SER A 27 -12.42 -22.27 -5.86
N PHE A 28 -11.51 -21.55 -6.51
CA PHE A 28 -11.62 -20.09 -6.57
C PHE A 28 -12.68 -19.73 -7.61
N ARG A 29 -13.93 -19.55 -7.15
CA ARG A 29 -14.99 -18.96 -7.96
C ARG A 29 -14.48 -17.59 -8.41
N LYS A 30 -14.25 -17.41 -9.72
CA LYS A 30 -14.04 -16.06 -10.28
C LYS A 30 -15.24 -15.22 -9.83
N MET A 31 -14.99 -14.16 -9.07
CA MET A 31 -16.04 -13.24 -8.62
C MET A 31 -16.80 -12.73 -9.84
N SER A 32 -18.13 -12.74 -9.76
CA SER A 32 -18.94 -12.12 -10.80
C SER A 32 -18.72 -10.61 -10.81
N ALA A 33 -19.05 -9.93 -11.91
CA ALA A 33 -18.98 -8.47 -11.96
C ALA A 33 -19.80 -7.79 -10.84
N GLY A 34 -20.89 -8.42 -10.40
CA GLY A 34 -21.69 -7.95 -9.26
C GLY A 34 -21.01 -8.17 -7.91
N ASP A 35 -20.33 -9.31 -7.71
CA ASP A 35 -19.54 -9.55 -6.49
C ASP A 35 -18.34 -8.59 -6.41
N GLN A 36 -17.73 -8.29 -7.56
CA GLN A 36 -16.70 -7.27 -7.68
C GLN A 36 -17.27 -5.89 -7.31
N GLN A 37 -18.45 -5.51 -7.81
CA GLN A 37 -19.09 -4.24 -7.48
C GLN A 37 -19.43 -4.11 -5.99
N ASN A 38 -19.94 -5.17 -5.36
CA ASN A 38 -20.24 -5.13 -3.92
C ASN A 38 -18.97 -4.99 -3.04
N VAL A 39 -17.88 -5.65 -3.42
CA VAL A 39 -16.56 -5.47 -2.80
C VAL A 39 -16.06 -4.02 -2.96
N LEU A 40 -16.31 -3.43 -4.13
CA LEU A 40 -15.95 -2.05 -4.46
C LEU A 40 -16.81 -1.04 -3.66
N ASP A 41 -18.11 -1.30 -3.50
CA ASP A 41 -19.03 -0.43 -2.75
C ASP A 41 -18.75 -0.48 -1.24
N GLU A 42 -18.30 -1.61 -0.69
CA GLU A 42 -17.82 -1.68 0.70
C GLU A 42 -16.48 -0.94 0.91
N ALA A 43 -15.67 -0.81 -0.13
CA ALA A 43 -14.43 -0.02 -0.08
C ALA A 43 -14.69 1.49 -0.20
N MET A 44 -15.88 1.90 -0.69
CA MET A 44 -16.25 3.31 -0.94
C MET A 44 -16.61 4.12 0.31
N ALA A 45 -16.80 3.48 1.48
CA ALA A 45 -17.20 4.15 2.71
C ALA A 45 -15.99 4.79 3.43
N THR A 46 -15.32 5.75 2.77
CA THR A 46 -14.09 6.41 3.22
C THR A 46 -12.90 5.45 3.40
N GLU A 47 -11.67 5.89 3.15
CA GLU A 47 -10.48 5.14 3.60
C GLU A 47 -10.41 5.24 5.13
N ARG A 48 -11.21 4.44 5.83
CA ARG A 48 -11.19 4.40 7.28
C ARG A 48 -9.95 3.63 7.70
N GLY A 49 -9.03 4.31 8.38
CA GLY A 49 -7.94 3.66 9.07
C GLY A 49 -8.48 2.50 9.91
N ILE A 50 -7.76 1.38 9.92
CA ILE A 50 -8.11 0.22 10.74
C ILE A 50 -8.25 0.70 12.20
N THR A 51 -9.12 0.06 12.99
CA THR A 51 -9.17 0.29 14.44
C THR A 51 -7.79 0.18 15.09
N SER A 52 -6.88 -0.59 14.51
CA SER A 52 -5.50 -0.76 14.96
C SER A 52 -4.59 0.44 14.63
N LYS A 53 -4.77 1.14 13.49
CA LYS A 53 -4.10 2.44 13.20
C LYS A 53 -4.37 3.45 14.34
N ARG A 54 -5.55 3.37 14.98
CA ARG A 54 -5.94 4.24 16.10
C ARG A 54 -5.29 3.84 17.44
N HIS A 55 -4.65 2.66 17.50
CA HIS A 55 -4.01 2.12 18.70
C HIS A 55 -2.48 2.16 18.64
N SER A 56 -1.86 2.25 17.46
CA SER A 56 -0.43 2.57 17.30
C SER A 56 -0.16 4.06 17.57
N ALA A 57 1.08 4.39 17.95
CA ALA A 57 1.48 5.68 18.52
C ALA A 57 0.84 6.93 17.86
N ARG A 58 0.36 7.86 18.70
CA ARG A 58 -0.24 9.15 18.32
C ARG A 58 0.75 10.00 17.52
N GLY A 59 0.34 10.46 16.34
CA GLY A 59 0.97 11.52 15.55
C GLY A 59 2.47 11.67 15.71
N SER A 60 3.27 10.77 15.13
CA SER A 60 4.73 10.81 15.29
C SER A 60 5.31 12.13 14.75
N LYS A 61 6.25 12.72 15.48
CA LYS A 61 7.01 13.88 14.98
C LYS A 61 8.03 13.40 13.96
N VAL A 62 8.10 14.09 12.83
CA VAL A 62 9.07 13.78 11.77
C VAL A 62 10.43 14.35 12.13
N ASP A 63 11.48 13.56 11.92
CA ASP A 63 12.85 14.07 11.92
C ASP A 63 13.13 14.76 10.58
N MET A 64 13.20 16.10 10.63
CA MET A 64 13.35 16.93 9.45
C MET A 64 14.73 16.84 8.81
N ASP A 65 15.75 16.40 9.56
CA ASP A 65 17.10 16.22 9.01
C ASP A 65 17.16 14.94 8.17
N ILE A 66 16.45 13.89 8.60
CA ILE A 66 16.29 12.66 7.81
C ILE A 66 15.58 12.96 6.49
N VAL A 67 14.39 13.58 6.53
CA VAL A 67 13.58 13.77 5.29
C VAL A 67 14.18 14.78 4.32
N LYS A 68 15.08 15.66 4.77
CA LYS A 68 15.82 16.60 3.91
C LYS A 68 17.17 16.05 3.43
N SER A 69 17.56 14.86 3.88
CA SER A 69 18.85 14.27 3.51
C SER A 69 18.86 13.71 2.09
N ASP A 70 20.04 13.69 1.47
CA ASP A 70 20.27 13.00 0.20
C ASP A 70 19.93 11.50 0.28
N GLY A 71 20.12 10.89 1.46
CA GLY A 71 19.76 9.50 1.71
C GLY A 71 18.25 9.24 1.60
N TYR A 72 17.42 10.19 2.04
CA TYR A 72 15.97 10.09 1.86
C TYR A 72 15.57 10.30 0.40
N ALA A 73 16.15 11.29 -0.28
CA ALA A 73 15.92 11.50 -1.71
C ALA A 73 16.32 10.27 -2.56
N ALA A 74 17.42 9.60 -2.20
CA ALA A 74 17.93 8.42 -2.90
C ALA A 74 16.96 7.23 -2.89
N LYS A 75 16.06 7.12 -1.90
CA LYS A 75 15.04 6.06 -1.83
C LYS A 75 14.17 6.03 -3.09
N PHE A 76 13.80 7.21 -3.58
CA PHE A 76 12.95 7.36 -4.76
C PHE A 76 13.66 7.00 -6.06
N SER A 77 15.00 7.00 -6.09
CA SER A 77 15.77 6.64 -7.30
C SER A 77 15.62 5.16 -7.70
N LYS A 78 15.14 4.30 -6.77
CA LYS A 78 14.84 2.89 -7.02
C LYS A 78 13.59 2.68 -7.88
N LEU A 79 12.75 3.70 -8.05
CA LEU A 79 11.50 3.60 -8.79
C LEU A 79 11.74 3.59 -10.29
N ASP A 80 11.27 2.54 -10.96
CA ASP A 80 11.29 2.42 -12.42
C ASP A 80 10.18 3.26 -13.08
N MET A 81 10.41 4.58 -13.10
CA MET A 81 9.45 5.59 -13.56
C MET A 81 10.16 6.78 -14.23
N PRO A 82 9.44 7.58 -15.05
CA PRO A 82 9.99 8.81 -15.59
C PRO A 82 10.52 9.74 -14.51
N ARG A 83 11.64 10.40 -14.78
CA ARG A 83 12.36 11.26 -13.81
C ARG A 83 11.46 12.32 -13.18
N ASP A 84 10.59 12.94 -13.97
CA ASP A 84 9.68 13.99 -13.48
C ASP A 84 8.62 13.44 -12.52
N ALA A 85 8.13 12.22 -12.76
CA ALA A 85 7.25 11.53 -11.83
C ALA A 85 7.99 11.23 -10.52
N VAL A 86 9.19 10.66 -10.58
CA VAL A 86 10.03 10.37 -9.40
C VAL A 86 10.27 11.64 -8.58
N LYS A 87 10.60 12.75 -9.24
CA LYS A 87 10.78 14.06 -8.62
C LYS A 87 9.50 14.52 -7.90
N SER A 88 8.36 14.50 -8.57
CA SER A 88 7.07 14.88 -7.98
C SER A 88 6.67 13.99 -6.79
N LEU A 89 6.96 12.69 -6.85
CA LEU A 89 6.71 11.75 -5.74
C LEU A 89 7.55 12.11 -4.51
N HIS A 90 8.86 12.33 -4.71
CA HIS A 90 9.76 12.76 -3.64
C HIS A 90 9.32 14.09 -3.01
N GLU A 91 9.09 15.13 -3.83
CA GLU A 91 8.66 16.45 -3.35
C GLU A 91 7.33 16.37 -2.61
N SER A 92 6.39 15.53 -3.08
CA SER A 92 5.11 15.31 -2.41
C SER A 92 5.29 14.64 -1.06
N ALA A 93 6.15 13.61 -0.96
CA ALA A 93 6.45 12.93 0.29
C ALA A 93 7.10 13.87 1.33
N VAL A 94 8.05 14.71 0.91
CA VAL A 94 8.65 15.72 1.80
C VAL A 94 7.60 16.74 2.25
N ALA A 95 6.74 17.22 1.34
CA ALA A 95 5.70 18.19 1.66
C ALA A 95 4.69 17.65 2.68
N MET A 96 4.18 16.43 2.51
CA MET A 96 3.22 15.83 3.46
C MET A 96 3.84 15.54 4.82
N LEU A 97 5.07 15.02 4.87
CA LEU A 97 5.76 14.77 6.13
C LEU A 97 6.05 16.07 6.88
N THR A 98 6.42 17.13 6.15
CA THR A 98 6.60 18.47 6.73
C THR A 98 5.27 19.00 7.30
N HIS A 99 4.20 18.91 6.52
CA HIS A 99 2.89 19.45 6.88
C HIS A 99 2.24 18.71 8.05
N ARG A 100 2.34 17.37 8.07
CA ARG A 100 1.63 16.50 9.03
C ARG A 100 2.47 16.07 10.23
N SER A 101 3.74 16.50 10.32
CA SER A 101 4.60 16.18 11.46
C SER A 101 3.95 16.50 12.81
N GLY A 102 3.89 15.51 13.69
CA GLY A 102 3.27 15.67 15.02
C GLY A 102 1.74 15.63 15.02
N SER A 103 1.11 15.35 13.88
CA SER A 103 -0.34 15.19 13.75
C SER A 103 -0.73 13.75 13.42
N GLU A 104 -1.97 13.38 13.70
CA GLU A 104 -2.57 12.09 13.32
C GLU A 104 -3.25 12.13 11.94
N LEU A 105 -3.05 13.22 11.19
CA LEU A 105 -3.76 13.48 9.93
C LEU A 105 -2.92 13.03 8.73
N GLU A 106 -3.62 12.66 7.66
CA GLU A 106 -3.01 12.22 6.41
C GLU A 106 -3.32 13.20 5.27
N ASP A 107 -2.35 13.40 4.39
CA ASP A 107 -2.50 14.05 3.10
C ASP A 107 -2.55 13.00 1.99
N LEU A 108 -3.28 13.28 0.91
CA LEU A 108 -3.26 12.50 -0.32
C LEU A 108 -2.85 13.38 -1.50
N VAL A 109 -1.88 12.92 -2.28
CA VAL A 109 -1.45 13.56 -3.52
C VAL A 109 -1.52 12.54 -4.65
N LEU A 110 -2.01 12.97 -5.82
CA LEU A 110 -2.00 12.17 -7.04
C LEU A 110 -1.00 12.72 -8.04
N VAL A 111 -0.09 11.88 -8.51
CA VAL A 111 0.89 12.18 -9.55
C VAL A 111 0.54 11.39 -10.81
N SER A 112 0.48 12.04 -11.96
CA SER A 112 0.36 11.36 -13.26
C SER A 112 1.72 10.80 -13.66
N ARG A 113 1.80 9.49 -13.88
CA ARG A 113 3.02 8.79 -14.28
C ARG A 113 3.50 9.26 -15.64
N SER A 114 2.59 9.44 -16.60
CA SER A 114 2.91 9.84 -17.98
C SER A 114 3.43 11.28 -18.08
N SER A 115 2.82 12.22 -17.35
CA SER A 115 3.21 13.64 -17.41
C SER A 115 4.23 14.05 -16.34
N GLY A 116 4.40 13.23 -15.30
CA GLY A 116 5.23 13.54 -14.14
C GLY A 116 4.68 14.64 -13.24
N LYS A 117 3.46 15.14 -13.48
CA LYS A 117 2.87 16.27 -12.76
C LYS A 117 2.02 15.81 -11.58
N VAL A 118 1.99 16.61 -10.53
CA VAL A 118 0.94 16.52 -9.51
C VAL A 118 -0.37 17.03 -10.10
N VAL A 119 -1.40 16.18 -10.11
CA VAL A 119 -2.70 16.44 -10.74
C VAL A 119 -3.86 16.56 -9.73
N ALA A 120 -3.64 16.17 -8.47
CA ALA A 120 -4.55 16.47 -7.37
C ALA A 120 -3.85 16.52 -6.02
N ARG A 121 -4.38 17.31 -5.09
CA ARG A 121 -3.98 17.33 -3.68
C ARG A 121 -5.22 17.35 -2.79
N SER A 122 -5.19 16.55 -1.73
CA SER A 122 -6.13 16.62 -0.62
C SER A 122 -5.36 16.72 0.67
N THR A 123 -5.21 17.96 1.15
CA THR A 123 -4.38 18.29 2.32
C THR A 123 -5.18 18.99 3.43
N SER A 124 -6.50 19.06 3.30
CA SER A 124 -7.39 19.68 4.29
C SER A 124 -8.19 18.65 5.09
N GLY A 125 -7.83 17.37 5.00
CA GLY A 125 -8.44 16.31 5.81
C GLY A 125 -8.29 16.58 7.30
N THR A 126 -9.35 16.33 8.05
CA THR A 126 -9.43 16.56 9.51
C THR A 126 -9.74 15.29 10.29
N VAL A 127 -9.94 14.16 9.61
CA VAL A 127 -10.20 12.87 10.23
C VAL A 127 -8.87 12.14 10.42
N PRO A 128 -8.51 11.75 11.67
CA PRO A 128 -7.28 11.02 11.94
C PRO A 128 -7.17 9.69 11.19
N PHE A 129 -5.99 9.40 10.64
CA PHE A 129 -5.64 8.14 9.98
C PHE A 129 -6.48 7.79 8.74
N GLU A 130 -7.02 8.82 8.09
CA GLU A 130 -7.85 8.70 6.89
C GLU A 130 -7.42 9.75 5.86
N THR A 131 -7.27 9.34 4.61
CA THR A 131 -7.17 10.31 3.51
C THR A 131 -8.55 10.80 3.12
N ALA A 132 -8.69 12.10 2.89
CA ALA A 132 -9.94 12.69 2.41
C ALA A 132 -9.98 12.74 0.89
N ARG A 133 -11.06 12.28 0.26
CA ARG A 133 -11.31 12.50 -1.17
C ARG A 133 -12.02 13.84 -1.36
N ASN A 134 -11.38 14.75 -2.08
CA ASN A 134 -11.97 16.04 -2.45
C ASN A 134 -12.31 16.06 -3.95
N ALA A 135 -12.97 17.13 -4.41
CA ALA A 135 -13.38 17.24 -5.81
C ALA A 135 -12.21 17.24 -6.81
N GLU A 136 -10.99 17.62 -6.39
CA GLU A 136 -9.81 17.56 -7.27
C GLU A 136 -9.35 16.11 -7.47
N VAL A 137 -9.31 15.32 -6.39
CA VAL A 137 -9.00 13.88 -6.43
C VAL A 137 -10.02 13.14 -7.30
N GLU A 138 -11.32 13.41 -7.13
CA GLU A 138 -12.36 12.79 -7.96
C GLU A 138 -12.21 13.13 -9.45
N ARG A 139 -11.92 14.40 -9.76
CA ARG A 139 -11.67 14.83 -11.14
C ARG A 139 -10.43 14.16 -11.73
N ALA A 140 -9.34 14.04 -10.97
CA ALA A 140 -8.14 13.36 -11.45
C ALA A 140 -8.43 11.89 -11.77
N ILE A 141 -9.08 11.17 -10.85
CA ILE A 141 -9.44 9.74 -11.02
C ILE A 141 -10.33 9.52 -12.25
N SER A 142 -11.33 10.39 -12.46
CA SER A 142 -12.27 10.26 -13.58
C SER A 142 -11.70 10.69 -14.94
N SER A 143 -10.67 11.55 -14.96
CA SER A 143 -10.11 12.11 -16.20
C SER A 143 -8.84 11.42 -16.70
N HIS A 144 -8.15 10.66 -15.85
CA HIS A 144 -6.91 9.98 -16.24
C HIS A 144 -7.15 8.49 -16.53
N PRO A 145 -6.37 7.89 -17.45
CA PRO A 145 -6.43 6.45 -17.70
C PRO A 145 -6.12 5.65 -16.43
N ARG A 146 -6.83 4.53 -16.22
CA ARG A 146 -6.47 3.58 -15.17
C ARG A 146 -5.01 3.14 -15.35
N GLY A 147 -4.26 3.15 -14.26
CA GLY A 147 -2.84 2.82 -14.24
C GLY A 147 -1.90 4.03 -14.42
N ASP A 148 -2.38 5.20 -14.84
CA ASP A 148 -1.54 6.39 -14.98
C ASP A 148 -1.29 7.09 -13.64
N LEU A 149 -2.30 7.13 -12.77
CA LEU A 149 -2.19 7.83 -11.49
C LEU A 149 -1.41 7.02 -10.45
N ILE A 150 -0.55 7.73 -9.72
CA ILE A 150 0.21 7.22 -8.58
C ILE A 150 -0.28 7.98 -7.34
N SER A 151 -0.77 7.26 -6.33
CA SER A 151 -1.12 7.86 -5.04
C SER A 151 0.11 8.01 -4.14
N VAL A 152 0.17 9.10 -3.39
CA VAL A 152 1.16 9.30 -2.31
C VAL A 152 0.42 9.82 -1.09
N HIS A 153 0.62 9.17 0.06
CA HIS A 153 0.10 9.65 1.34
C HIS A 153 1.06 9.34 2.49
N ASN A 154 0.84 9.95 3.65
CA ASN A 154 1.66 9.73 4.83
C ASN A 154 0.96 8.85 5.86
N HIS A 155 1.74 8.07 6.63
CA HIS A 155 1.23 7.37 7.82
C HIS A 155 1.88 7.92 9.10
N PRO A 156 1.11 8.59 9.97
CA PRO A 156 1.61 9.14 11.23
C PRO A 156 1.96 8.09 12.29
N THR A 157 1.49 6.87 12.12
CA THR A 157 1.69 5.72 13.03
C THR A 157 2.93 4.90 12.71
N ASN A 158 3.67 5.24 11.65
CA ASN A 158 4.85 4.50 11.17
C ASN A 158 4.59 3.03 10.83
N ILE A 159 3.38 2.69 10.42
CA ILE A 159 3.06 1.34 9.94
C ILE A 159 3.12 1.26 8.41
N PRO A 160 3.47 0.10 7.82
CA PRO A 160 3.46 -0.08 6.36
C PRO A 160 2.03 0.00 5.76
N PRO A 161 1.89 -0.09 4.41
CA PRO A 161 0.59 -0.06 3.76
C PRO A 161 -0.38 -1.11 4.30
N THR A 162 -1.62 -0.70 4.53
CA THR A 162 -2.71 -1.50 5.09
C THR A 162 -3.69 -2.00 4.04
N GLY A 163 -4.63 -2.86 4.43
CA GLY A 163 -5.65 -3.41 3.53
C GLY A 163 -6.48 -2.32 2.85
N SER A 164 -6.79 -1.22 3.56
CA SER A 164 -7.44 -0.04 3.00
C SER A 164 -6.70 0.54 1.80
N ASP A 165 -5.37 0.65 1.90
CA ASP A 165 -4.53 1.34 0.93
C ASP A 165 -4.44 0.53 -0.37
N PHE A 166 -4.38 -0.80 -0.25
CA PHE A 166 -4.48 -1.70 -1.40
C PHE A 166 -5.88 -1.71 -2.01
N ALA A 167 -6.93 -1.78 -1.18
CA ALA A 167 -8.30 -1.81 -1.67
C ALA A 167 -8.66 -0.52 -2.42
N SER A 168 -8.27 0.64 -1.88
CA SER A 168 -8.51 1.94 -2.51
C SER A 168 -7.68 2.12 -3.77
N ALA A 169 -6.42 1.68 -3.80
CA ALA A 169 -5.60 1.72 -5.01
C ALA A 169 -6.22 0.88 -6.14
N GLY A 170 -6.74 -0.31 -5.82
CA GLY A 170 -7.44 -1.17 -6.77
C GLY A 170 -8.75 -0.55 -7.27
N TYR A 171 -9.56 -0.01 -6.36
CA TYR A 171 -10.82 0.67 -6.68
C TYR A 171 -10.57 1.85 -7.63
N ASN A 172 -9.68 2.77 -7.24
CA ASN A 172 -9.37 3.99 -7.98
C ASN A 172 -8.57 3.74 -9.26
N GLY A 173 -8.07 2.53 -9.47
CA GLY A 173 -7.30 2.19 -10.65
C GLY A 173 -5.94 2.87 -10.69
N TYR A 174 -5.32 3.11 -9.53
CA TYR A 174 -3.96 3.62 -9.46
C TYR A 174 -2.99 2.58 -10.01
N GLY A 175 -1.95 3.05 -10.73
CA GLY A 175 -0.89 2.17 -11.24
C GLY A 175 -0.03 1.58 -10.12
N CYS A 176 0.11 2.33 -9.03
CA CYS A 176 0.77 2.00 -7.77
C CYS A 176 0.50 3.11 -6.75
N GLY A 177 0.89 2.88 -5.50
CA GLY A 177 0.90 3.90 -4.45
C GLY A 177 2.22 3.93 -3.71
N LEU A 178 2.46 5.06 -3.04
CA LEU A 178 3.55 5.28 -2.10
C LEU A 178 2.98 5.68 -0.74
N VAL A 179 3.56 5.14 0.32
CA VAL A 179 3.29 5.55 1.70
C VAL A 179 4.57 6.07 2.32
N ALA A 180 4.55 7.33 2.77
CA ALA A 180 5.64 7.97 3.48
C ALA A 180 5.39 7.91 5.00
N LEU A 181 6.23 7.18 5.73
CA LEU A 181 6.11 7.03 7.18
C LEU A 181 6.78 8.21 7.88
N HIS A 182 6.26 8.63 9.03
CA HIS A 182 6.82 9.76 9.78
C HIS A 182 8.23 9.49 10.34
N ASN A 183 8.63 8.23 10.47
CA ASN A 183 10.00 7.81 10.80
C ASN A 183 10.96 7.89 9.58
N GLY A 184 10.49 8.40 8.44
CA GLY A 184 11.27 8.58 7.22
C GLY A 184 11.39 7.33 6.36
N GLU A 185 10.71 6.22 6.68
CA GLU A 185 10.59 5.09 5.77
C GLU A 185 9.60 5.37 4.63
N VAL A 186 9.80 4.76 3.47
CA VAL A 186 8.90 4.91 2.33
C VAL A 186 8.61 3.52 1.76
N TYR A 187 7.33 3.25 1.52
CA TYR A 187 6.86 2.01 0.92
C TYR A 187 6.28 2.29 -0.45
N TYR A 188 6.75 1.55 -1.45
CA TYR A 188 6.07 1.39 -2.72
C TYR A 188 5.12 0.19 -2.63
N TYR A 189 3.92 0.30 -3.22
CA TYR A 189 3.00 -0.81 -3.32
C TYR A 189 2.16 -0.79 -4.59
N LYS A 190 1.69 -1.96 -5.02
CA LYS A 190 0.83 -2.14 -6.19
C LYS A 190 -0.13 -3.29 -5.97
N VAL A 191 -1.38 -3.11 -6.40
CA VAL A 191 -2.40 -4.18 -6.38
C VAL A 191 -2.07 -5.30 -7.36
N GLY A 192 -2.43 -6.53 -6.99
CA GLY A 192 -2.31 -7.70 -7.84
C GLY A 192 -3.54 -7.92 -8.72
N GLU A 193 -3.56 -9.07 -9.39
CA GLU A 193 -4.65 -9.46 -10.29
C GLU A 193 -5.85 -10.06 -9.55
N VAL A 194 -5.65 -10.53 -8.31
CA VAL A 194 -6.72 -11.12 -7.50
C VAL A 194 -7.29 -10.04 -6.56
N PRO A 195 -8.55 -9.60 -6.76
CA PRO A 195 -9.16 -8.62 -5.88
C PRO A 195 -9.39 -9.20 -4.49
N PHE A 196 -9.29 -8.34 -3.47
CA PHE A 196 -9.60 -8.68 -2.09
C PHE A 196 -10.20 -7.49 -1.34
N LEU A 197 -10.99 -7.80 -0.31
CA LEU A 197 -11.49 -6.79 0.63
C LEU A 197 -10.35 -6.34 1.54
N GLY A 198 -10.16 -5.03 1.73
CA GLY A 198 -9.19 -4.49 2.68
C GLY A 198 -9.37 -5.08 4.09
N LYS A 199 -10.62 -5.20 4.55
CA LYS A 199 -10.99 -5.87 5.81
C LYS A 199 -10.45 -7.30 5.95
N SER A 200 -10.30 -8.04 4.85
CA SER A 200 -9.76 -9.40 4.90
C SER A 200 -8.25 -9.43 5.21
N PHE A 201 -7.52 -8.43 4.69
CA PHE A 201 -6.11 -8.21 5.00
C PHE A 201 -5.98 -7.78 6.46
N ASP A 202 -6.75 -6.77 6.87
CA ASP A 202 -6.68 -6.18 8.21
C ASP A 202 -7.07 -7.17 9.31
N LYS A 203 -8.03 -8.06 9.01
CA LYS A 203 -8.39 -9.18 9.89
C LYS A 203 -7.20 -10.11 10.13
N LYS A 204 -6.45 -10.46 9.08
CA LYS A 204 -5.27 -11.33 9.21
C LYS A 204 -4.14 -10.63 9.97
N VAL A 205 -3.96 -9.33 9.79
CA VAL A 205 -3.01 -8.54 10.61
C VAL A 205 -3.43 -8.62 12.08
N SER A 206 -4.72 -8.39 12.37
CA SER A 206 -5.26 -8.47 13.73
C SER A 206 -5.10 -9.86 14.35
N GLU A 207 -5.25 -10.94 13.57
CA GLU A 207 -5.02 -12.31 14.02
C GLU A 207 -3.55 -12.53 14.41
N LYS A 208 -2.60 -12.00 13.63
CA LYS A 208 -1.15 -12.07 13.94
C LYS A 208 -0.79 -11.28 15.19
N VAL A 209 -1.34 -10.08 15.34
CA VAL A 209 -1.15 -9.27 16.56
C VAL A 209 -1.69 -9.99 17.79
N LYS A 210 -2.87 -10.62 17.70
CA LYS A 210 -3.42 -11.45 18.79
C LYS A 210 -2.55 -12.66 19.14
N MET A 211 -1.74 -13.14 18.20
CA MET A 211 -0.75 -14.20 18.42
C MET A 211 0.57 -13.67 19.01
N GLY A 212 0.68 -12.37 19.29
CA GLY A 212 1.82 -11.75 19.96
C GLY A 212 2.84 -11.09 19.03
N LEU A 213 2.54 -10.97 17.73
CA LEU A 213 3.40 -10.23 16.80
C LEU A 213 3.19 -8.71 16.97
N ASP A 214 4.27 -7.94 16.81
CA ASP A 214 4.16 -6.48 16.68
C ASP A 214 3.34 -6.11 15.42
N GLU A 215 2.62 -4.98 15.46
CA GLU A 215 1.74 -4.57 14.36
C GLU A 215 2.51 -4.38 13.05
N TYR A 216 3.70 -3.77 13.11
CA TYR A 216 4.53 -3.56 11.93
C TYR A 216 4.92 -4.90 11.28
N ASP A 217 5.42 -5.83 12.09
CA ASP A 217 5.82 -7.17 11.63
C ASP A 217 4.62 -8.01 11.15
N ALA A 218 3.46 -7.86 11.79
CA ALA A 218 2.22 -8.49 11.37
C ALA A 218 1.80 -8.02 9.98
N ILE A 219 1.87 -6.70 9.71
CA ILE A 219 1.57 -6.15 8.39
C ILE A 219 2.55 -6.69 7.35
N ILE A 220 3.85 -6.71 7.64
CA ILE A 220 4.87 -7.26 6.74
C ILE A 220 4.61 -8.75 6.43
N GLU A 221 4.28 -9.56 7.44
CA GLU A 221 3.97 -10.98 7.23
C GLU A 221 2.72 -11.18 6.36
N VAL A 222 1.68 -10.37 6.58
CA VAL A 222 0.45 -10.43 5.78
C VAL A 222 0.71 -9.94 4.35
N MET A 223 1.49 -8.88 4.14
CA MET A 223 1.89 -8.44 2.79
C MET A 223 2.65 -9.54 2.05
N ARG A 224 3.59 -10.25 2.69
CA ARG A 224 4.26 -11.42 2.09
C ARG A 224 3.27 -12.53 1.72
N ALA A 225 2.26 -12.78 2.55
CA ALA A 225 1.23 -13.77 2.25
C ALA A 225 0.34 -13.34 1.07
N TYR A 226 -0.02 -12.06 0.99
CA TYR A 226 -0.84 -11.50 -0.09
C TYR A 226 -0.07 -11.36 -1.39
N GLU A 227 1.25 -11.12 -1.35
CA GLU A 227 2.10 -11.16 -2.54
C GLU A 227 2.02 -12.53 -3.20
N ARG A 228 2.12 -13.62 -2.42
CA ARG A 228 2.00 -14.98 -2.95
C ARG A 228 0.59 -15.37 -3.40
N SER A 229 -0.43 -14.93 -2.68
CA SER A 229 -1.81 -15.41 -2.88
C SER A 229 -2.65 -14.52 -3.80
N HIS A 230 -2.37 -13.21 -3.83
CA HIS A 230 -3.15 -12.22 -4.58
C HIS A 230 -2.31 -11.48 -5.63
N GLY A 231 -0.98 -11.62 -5.60
CA GLY A 231 -0.08 -11.00 -6.56
C GLY A 231 0.16 -9.50 -6.30
N ILE A 232 -0.11 -9.01 -5.08
CA ILE A 232 0.31 -7.64 -4.72
C ILE A 232 1.83 -7.54 -4.83
N LYS A 233 2.34 -6.35 -5.09
CA LYS A 233 3.77 -6.04 -5.04
C LYS A 233 4.01 -4.96 -4.01
N TRP A 234 5.11 -5.03 -3.29
CA TRP A 234 5.51 -4.01 -2.34
C TRP A 234 7.02 -4.01 -2.15
N GLU A 235 7.59 -2.86 -1.84
CA GLU A 235 9.00 -2.68 -1.55
C GLU A 235 9.19 -1.57 -0.53
N LYS A 236 10.11 -1.75 0.41
CA LYS A 236 10.63 -0.68 1.26
C LYS A 236 11.78 0.00 0.53
N LEU A 237 11.61 1.28 0.18
CA LEU A 237 12.57 2.06 -0.60
C LEU A 237 13.77 2.56 0.22
#